data_AF-A0A840FF62-F1
#
_entry.id   AF-A0A840FF62-F1
#
_cell.length_a   1.000
_cell.length_b   1.000
_cell.length_c   1.000
_cell.angle_alpha   90.00
_cell.angle_beta   90.00
_cell.angle_gamma   90.00
#
_symmetry.space_group_name_H-M   'P 1'
#
loop_
_entity.id
_entity.type
_entity.pdbx_description
1 polymer ?
#
loop_
_entity_poly.entity_id
_entity_poly.type
_entity_poly.pdbx_seq_one_letter_code
_entity_poly.pdbx_strand_id
1 'polypeptide(L)' 'MRTQADYFMHRSHTEAIRSIQSTHPAAAAVHQELCLLYIGRALAALLEPRASR' A
#
# COMPACT_ATOMS: atom_id res chain seq x y z
N MET A 1 0.74 -5.12 -18.80
CA MET A 1 -0.25 -4.50 -17.90
C MET A 1 0.24 -4.70 -16.47
N ARG A 2 0.39 -3.64 -15.66
CA ARG A 2 0.55 -3.80 -14.21
C ARG A 2 -0.77 -4.30 -13.63
N THR A 3 -0.70 -5.27 -12.74
CA THR A 3 -1.87 -5.71 -11.99
C THR A 3 -2.27 -4.64 -10.96
N GLN A 4 -3.51 -4.67 -10.50
CA GLN A 4 -3.97 -3.75 -9.45
C GLN A 4 -3.16 -3.94 -8.16
N ALA A 5 -2.79 -5.18 -7.85
CA ALA A 5 -1.90 -5.52 -6.75
C ALA A 5 -0.52 -4.84 -6.89
N ASP A 6 0.09 -4.81 -8.09
CA ASP A 6 1.38 -4.15 -8.30
C ASP A 6 1.32 -2.65 -8.01
N TYR A 7 0.20 -2.00 -8.37
CA TYR A 7 0.00 -0.59 -8.05
C TYR A 7 -0.05 -0.36 -6.54
N PHE A 8 -0.85 -1.15 -5.82
CA PHE A 8 -0.98 -1.02 -4.37
C PHE A 8 0.31 -1.35 -3.62
N MET A 9 1.05 -2.38 -4.04
CA MET A 9 2.36 -2.69 -3.47
C MET A 9 3.35 -1.55 -3.68
N HIS A 10 3.39 -0.95 -4.87
CA HIS A 10 4.26 0.19 -5.15
C HIS A 10 3.90 1.44 -4.32
N ARG A 11 2.60 1.71 -4.16
CA ARG A 11 2.12 2.81 -3.30
C ARG A 11 2.47 2.57 -1.85
N SER A 12 2.22 1.37 -1.31
CA SER A 12 2.60 1.01 0.06
C SER A 12 4.09 1.22 0.31
N HIS A 13 4.96 0.72 -0.59
CA HIS A 13 6.40 0.90 -0.47
C HIS A 13 6.81 2.38 -0.42
N THR A 14 6.19 3.22 -1.25
CA THR A 14 6.47 4.66 -1.27
C THR A 14 6.08 5.33 0.04
N GLU A 15 4.91 4.99 0.61
CA GLU A 15 4.47 5.56 1.88
C GLU A 15 5.28 5.02 3.06
N ALA A 16 5.75 3.77 3.01
CA ALA A 16 6.68 3.23 4.00
C ALA A 16 8.00 4.04 4.04
N ILE A 17 8.59 4.34 2.88
CA ILE A 17 9.79 5.19 2.79
C ILE A 17 9.50 6.58 3.40
N ARG A 18 8.38 7.19 3.05
CA ARG A 18 7.99 8.51 3.57
C ARG A 18 7.78 8.50 5.08
N SER A 19 7.17 7.44 5.62
CA SER A 19 7.01 7.26 7.07
C SER A 19 8.35 7.22 7.79
N ILE A 20 9.30 6.41 7.28
CA ILE A 20 10.66 6.27 7.85
C ILE A 20 11.44 7.58 7.79
N GLN A 21 11.27 8.37 6.72
CA GLN A 21 11.99 9.63 6.52
C GLN A 21 11.29 10.85 7.14
N SER A 22 10.06 10.70 7.63
CA SER A 22 9.29 11.82 8.17
C SER A 22 9.88 12.29 9.49
N THR A 23 10.13 13.60 9.59
CA THR A 23 10.57 14.27 10.82
C THR A 23 9.39 14.77 11.66
N HIS A 24 8.18 14.81 11.10
CA HIS A 24 6.98 15.26 11.80
C HIS A 24 6.13 14.05 12.23
N PRO A 25 5.82 13.88 13.53
CA PRO A 25 5.09 12.71 14.04
C PRO A 25 3.73 12.49 13.35
N ALA A 26 2.97 13.57 13.11
CA ALA A 26 1.68 13.46 12.43
C ALA A 26 1.80 13.01 10.96
N ALA A 27 2.84 13.44 10.25
CA ALA A 27 3.07 13.00 8.88
C ALA A 27 3.51 11.53 8.85
N ALA A 28 4.33 11.09 9.81
CA ALA A 28 4.72 9.68 9.94
C ALA A 28 3.49 8.78 10.18
N ALA A 29 2.57 9.20 11.07
CA ALA A 29 1.33 8.49 11.33
C ALA A 29 0.46 8.36 10.06
N VAL A 30 0.25 9.47 9.33
CA VAL A 30 -0.51 9.45 8.07
C VAL A 30 0.14 8.53 7.03
N HIS A 31 1.46 8.59 6.86
CA HIS A 31 2.16 7.70 5.93
C HIS A 31 2.04 6.22 6.33
N GLN A 32 2.08 5.92 7.63
CA GLN A 32 1.86 4.56 8.14
C GLN A 32 0.44 4.06 7.86
N GLU A 33 -0.58 4.88 8.09
CA GLU A 33 -1.98 4.56 7.78
C GLU A 33 -2.17 4.27 6.28
N LEU A 34 -1.57 5.09 5.42
CA LEU A 34 -1.59 4.87 3.97
C LEU A 34 -0.88 3.57 3.58
N CYS A 35 0.27 3.26 4.21
CA CYS A 35 0.98 2.01 3.97
C CYS A 35 0.08 0.80 4.27
N LEU A 36 -0.58 0.79 5.43
CA LEU A 36 -1.51 -0.27 5.84
C LEU A 36 -2.71 -0.37 4.88
N LEU A 37 -3.29 0.77 4.49
CA LEU A 37 -4.40 0.81 3.53
C LEU A 37 -4.02 0.15 2.20
N TYR A 38 -2.87 0.51 1.63
CA TYR A 38 -2.46 -0.02 0.34
C TYR A 38 -2.06 -1.50 0.42
N ILE A 39 -1.41 -1.96 1.49
CA ILE A 39 -1.16 -3.40 1.70
C ILE A 39 -2.48 -4.16 1.79
N GLY A 40 -3.45 -3.65 2.56
CA GLY A 40 -4.77 -4.28 2.67
C GLY A 40 -5.46 -4.42 1.32
N ARG A 41 -5.41 -3.38 0.48
CA ARG A 41 -5.94 -3.43 -0.89
C ARG A 41 -5.15 -4.36 -1.81
N ALA A 42 -3.83 -4.43 -1.68
CA ALA A 42 -3.01 -5.36 -2.44
C ALA A 42 -3.36 -6.81 -2.10
N LEU A 43 -3.46 -7.14 -0.80
CA LEU A 43 -3.89 -8.45 -0.33
C LEU A 43 -5.30 -8.78 -0.81
N ALA A 44 -6.23 -7.83 -0.72
CA ALA A 44 -7.58 -8.01 -1.25
C ALA A 44 -7.55 -8.31 -2.76
N ALA A 45 -6.78 -7.57 -3.56
CA ALA A 45 -6.67 -7.82 -5.00
C ALA A 45 -5.96 -9.14 -5.37
N LEU A 46 -5.08 -9.66 -4.51
CA LEU A 46 -4.43 -10.96 -4.68
C LEU A 46 -5.34 -12.12 -4.24
N LEU A 47 -6.21 -11.89 -3.25
CA LEU A 47 -7.19 -12.84 -2.73
C LEU A 47 -8.49 -12.82 -3.53
N GLU A 48 -8.82 -11.69 -4.17
CA GLU A 48 -9.87 -11.59 -5.18
C GLU A 48 -9.54 -12.66 -6.19
N PRO A 49 -10.37 -13.70 -6.32
CA PRO A 49 -9.88 -14.91 -6.94
C PRO A 49 -9.47 -14.65 -8.39
N ARG A 50 -8.84 -15.67 -8.96
CA ARG A 50 -9.06 -16.10 -10.33
C ARG A 50 -10.58 -16.36 -10.60
N ALA A 51 -11.49 -15.52 -10.09
CA ALA A 51 -12.95 -15.68 -9.97
C ALA A 51 -13.66 -15.52 -11.30
N SER A 52 -12.91 -15.11 -12.33
CA SER A 52 -13.35 -15.02 -13.71
C SER A 52 -12.53 -15.93 -14.62
N ARG A 53 -11.89 -17.00 -14.11
CA ARG A 53 -11.25 -18.03 -14.95
C ARG A 53 -11.59 -19.44 -14.50
#